data_AF-A0A8K0S8M3-F1
#
_entry.id   AF-A0A8K0S8M3-F1
#
_cell.length_a   1.000
_cell.length_b   1.000
_cell.length_c   1.000
_cell.angle_alpha   90.00
_cell.angle_beta   90.00
_cell.angle_gamma   90.00
#
_symmetry.space_group_name_H-M   'P 1'
#
loop_
_entity.id
_entity.type
_entity.pdbx_description
1 polymer ?
#
loop_
_entity_poly.entity_id
_entity_poly.type
_entity_poly.pdbx_seq_one_letter_code
_entity_poly.pdbx_strand_id
1 'polypeptide(L)'
;MASHTPLAAKPASNTKPPPKKLSLSIHHSEAEWEVVRPVIERLYTQERRKLRCVMEIMEEKHNFKATIQMYKKRFTKWGFCKNKPRNTSTTLQCPKRKTVTHTTSRAYQTLHLSPKSSPLEAASLALLTSIQNWSTSFHESVNQGLIPPENQVVSPPNDKLNRYDPEQLSFAFRTILELVRCGKGDLAGRLTRRAFLDIEAMLHVEGPLFIWNVLEIMYHMVRLGQAQILDMLMMQLVELASKIHSATYPLITVLRNLQRAVRIWKKDSKLAHIPLLEQAWSLNADIVFNNRDSRLLLMYYRLVWDSSCLKLRLEQLDEVDSWFSAIGNKFPFTDSFFQEIVLSSRPLPTLTEVEILPPKDYKFIKDTSLSAIQHRCTMRFADPSLATAIRLGVLKSRVLEEVNDYSHSEEQSSRHQYHVDRFQARIAAYLMKLLVDIDLELGIGTDIATDRMRDVIAMREFGYSTTAPQVIHDMWQLETFLRQNGHDSEADVIRKETYERLEEYVDEVPLDEI
;
A
#
# COMPACT_ATOMS: atom_id res chain seq x y z
N MET A 1 -75.65 -42.87 17.48
CA MET A 1 -75.53 -43.75 18.67
C MET A 1 -74.06 -44.09 18.85
N ALA A 2 -73.50 -43.71 19.98
CA ALA A 2 -72.08 -43.82 20.30
C ALA A 2 -71.68 -45.27 20.60
N SER A 3 -70.48 -45.67 20.17
CA SER A 3 -69.88 -46.96 20.51
C SER A 3 -68.43 -46.73 20.90
N HIS A 4 -68.19 -46.64 22.21
CA HIS A 4 -66.87 -46.68 22.81
C HIS A 4 -66.36 -48.13 22.80
N THR A 5 -65.07 -48.31 22.49
CA THR A 5 -64.35 -49.56 22.72
C THR A 5 -62.93 -49.22 23.21
N PRO A 6 -62.37 -49.97 24.17
CA PRO A 6 -61.39 -49.43 25.11
C PRO A 6 -59.92 -49.72 24.75
N LEU A 7 -59.06 -48.97 25.45
CA LEU A 7 -57.60 -49.05 25.53
C LEU A 7 -57.05 -50.49 25.53
N ALA A 8 -56.12 -50.78 24.62
CA ALA A 8 -55.24 -51.94 24.69
C ALA A 8 -53.77 -51.48 24.69
N ALA A 9 -53.03 -51.91 25.71
CA ALA A 9 -51.60 -51.67 25.88
C ALA A 9 -50.75 -52.52 24.93
N LYS A 10 -49.62 -51.98 24.46
CA LYS A 10 -48.55 -52.70 23.76
C LYS A 10 -47.18 -52.39 24.40
N PRO A 11 -46.18 -53.28 24.24
CA PRO A 11 -45.19 -53.60 25.25
C PRO A 11 -43.86 -52.85 25.10
N ALA A 12 -43.05 -52.93 26.15
CA ALA A 12 -41.76 -52.28 26.33
C ALA A 12 -40.77 -52.57 25.18
N SER A 13 -40.34 -51.51 24.49
CA SER A 13 -39.16 -51.53 23.62
C SER A 13 -37.89 -51.38 24.46
N ASN A 14 -37.19 -52.48 24.65
CA ASN A 14 -35.80 -52.51 25.07
C ASN A 14 -34.91 -51.80 24.03
N THR A 15 -34.44 -50.59 24.33
CA THR A 15 -33.31 -49.97 23.63
C THR A 15 -32.22 -49.64 24.65
N LYS A 16 -31.10 -50.34 24.53
CA LYS A 16 -29.84 -50.01 25.22
C LYS A 16 -29.47 -48.55 24.89
N PRO A 17 -29.07 -47.73 25.87
CA PRO A 17 -28.59 -46.39 25.58
C PRO A 17 -27.27 -46.44 24.80
N PRO A 18 -27.05 -45.52 23.84
CA PRO A 18 -25.80 -45.40 23.11
C PRO A 18 -24.64 -45.02 24.06
N PRO A 19 -23.39 -45.40 23.74
CA PRO A 19 -22.25 -45.13 24.60
C PRO A 19 -22.08 -43.62 24.78
N LYS A 20 -22.08 -43.17 26.04
CA LYS A 20 -21.81 -41.77 26.42
C LYS A 20 -20.45 -41.35 25.83
N LYS A 21 -20.47 -40.42 24.87
CA LYS A 21 -19.28 -39.61 24.56
C LYS A 21 -18.89 -38.90 25.86
N LEU A 22 -17.77 -39.30 26.46
CA LEU A 22 -17.17 -38.59 27.59
C LEU A 22 -16.88 -37.16 27.12
N SER A 23 -17.69 -36.20 27.58
CA SER A 23 -17.42 -34.79 27.38
C SER A 23 -16.16 -34.45 28.17
N LEU A 24 -15.03 -34.32 27.47
CA LEU A 24 -13.78 -33.86 28.08
C LEU A 24 -14.00 -32.45 28.64
N SER A 25 -13.71 -32.27 29.93
CA SER A 25 -13.78 -30.96 30.59
C SER A 25 -12.78 -30.01 29.94
N ILE A 26 -13.25 -28.82 29.56
CA ILE A 26 -12.41 -27.73 29.01
C ILE A 26 -11.68 -26.98 30.14
N HIS A 27 -12.14 -27.14 31.38
CA HIS A 27 -11.56 -26.51 32.56
C HIS A 27 -10.58 -27.47 33.24
N HIS A 28 -9.34 -27.01 33.35
CA HIS A 28 -8.21 -27.76 33.93
C HIS A 28 -7.60 -27.00 35.09
N SER A 29 -7.33 -27.69 36.20
CA SER A 29 -6.66 -27.13 37.38
C SER A 29 -5.20 -26.79 37.11
N GLU A 30 -4.59 -25.94 37.93
CA GLU A 30 -3.17 -25.57 37.80
C GLU A 30 -2.25 -26.80 37.84
N ALA A 31 -2.56 -27.78 38.70
CA ALA A 31 -1.79 -29.00 38.84
C ALA A 31 -1.85 -29.86 37.56
N GLU A 32 -3.00 -29.96 36.90
CA GLU A 32 -3.14 -30.67 35.63
C GLU A 32 -2.29 -30.04 34.52
N TRP A 33 -2.22 -28.70 34.48
CA TRP A 33 -1.40 -27.97 33.51
C TRP A 33 0.10 -28.21 33.70
N GLU A 34 0.58 -28.30 34.95
CA GLU A 34 2.00 -28.59 35.22
C GLU A 34 2.38 -30.03 34.87
N VAL A 35 1.45 -30.99 34.98
CA VAL A 35 1.68 -32.39 34.55
C VAL A 35 1.90 -32.49 33.04
N VAL A 36 1.13 -31.74 32.23
CA VAL A 36 1.25 -31.77 30.76
C VAL A 36 2.27 -30.79 30.19
N ARG A 37 2.75 -29.83 31.00
CA ARG A 37 3.74 -28.82 30.62
C ARG A 37 4.96 -29.37 29.87
N PRO A 38 5.69 -30.41 30.32
CA PRO A 38 6.88 -30.89 29.61
C PRO A 38 6.56 -31.43 28.20
N VAL A 39 5.37 -32.02 28.01
CA VAL A 39 4.91 -32.50 26.70
C VAL A 39 4.63 -31.32 25.77
N ILE A 40 3.93 -30.31 26.28
CA ILE A 40 3.60 -29.09 25.53
C ILE A 40 4.89 -28.32 25.17
N GLU A 41 5.86 -28.24 26.09
CA GLU A 41 7.16 -27.61 25.85
C GLU A 41 7.93 -28.30 24.71
N ARG A 42 7.96 -29.63 24.71
CA ARG A 42 8.58 -30.40 23.62
C ARG A 42 7.92 -30.10 22.28
N LEU A 43 6.59 -30.22 22.20
CA LEU A 43 5.84 -30.02 20.96
C LEU A 43 5.95 -28.57 20.43
N TYR A 44 5.87 -27.58 21.33
CA TYR A 44 5.81 -26.17 20.95
C TYR A 44 7.20 -25.53 20.76
N THR A 45 8.15 -25.83 21.65
CA THR A 45 9.47 -25.18 21.68
C THR A 45 10.53 -26.01 20.97
N GLN A 46 10.59 -27.33 21.20
CA GLN A 46 11.62 -28.19 20.61
C GLN A 46 11.27 -28.61 19.17
N GLU A 47 10.04 -29.11 18.95
CA GLU A 47 9.56 -29.56 17.63
C GLU A 47 8.97 -28.42 16.77
N ARG A 48 8.92 -27.19 17.32
CA ARG A 48 8.44 -25.95 16.65
C ARG A 48 7.03 -26.04 16.02
N ARG A 49 6.17 -26.98 16.45
CA ARG A 49 4.82 -27.18 15.89
C ARG A 49 3.95 -25.92 16.04
N LYS A 50 3.04 -25.67 15.09
CA LYS A 50 2.04 -24.59 15.19
C LYS A 50 1.08 -24.89 16.37
N LEU A 51 0.59 -23.86 17.05
CA LEU A 51 -0.27 -24.03 18.24
C LEU A 51 -1.52 -24.90 17.97
N ARG A 52 -2.16 -24.76 16.79
CA ARG A 52 -3.30 -25.62 16.40
C ARG A 52 -2.92 -27.11 16.41
N CYS A 53 -1.78 -27.46 15.83
CA CYS A 53 -1.26 -28.83 15.80
C CYS A 53 -0.88 -29.34 17.21
N VAL A 54 -0.35 -28.48 18.08
CA VAL A 54 -0.11 -28.85 19.50
C VAL A 54 -1.42 -29.18 20.19
N MET A 55 -2.48 -28.40 19.96
CA MET A 55 -3.80 -28.65 20.56
C MET A 55 -4.43 -29.94 20.07
N GLU A 56 -4.34 -30.24 18.78
CA GLU A 56 -4.80 -31.51 18.19
C GLU A 56 -4.06 -32.70 18.83
N ILE A 57 -2.74 -32.63 18.95
CA ILE A 57 -1.94 -33.69 19.59
C ILE A 57 -2.28 -33.87 21.07
N MET A 58 -2.52 -32.77 21.79
CA MET A 58 -2.90 -32.81 23.20
C MET A 58 -4.31 -33.37 23.41
N GLU A 59 -5.25 -33.07 22.50
CA GLU A 59 -6.60 -33.62 22.52
C GLU A 59 -6.60 -35.13 22.17
N GLU A 60 -5.86 -35.53 21.13
CA GLU A 60 -5.84 -36.92 20.63
C GLU A 60 -5.00 -37.88 21.49
N LYS A 61 -3.80 -37.47 21.91
CA LYS A 61 -2.81 -38.37 22.55
C LYS A 61 -2.76 -38.24 24.07
N HIS A 62 -3.18 -37.08 24.58
CA HIS A 62 -3.12 -36.77 26.01
C HIS A 62 -4.49 -36.51 26.62
N ASN A 63 -5.58 -36.67 25.85
CA ASN A 63 -6.97 -36.43 26.26
C ASN A 63 -7.17 -35.07 26.96
N PHE A 64 -6.41 -34.07 26.53
CA PHE A 64 -6.31 -32.77 27.19
C PHE A 64 -6.83 -31.66 26.27
N LYS A 65 -8.05 -31.19 26.54
CA LYS A 65 -8.77 -30.24 25.69
C LYS A 65 -8.85 -28.87 26.34
N ALA A 66 -8.19 -27.87 25.76
CA ALA A 66 -8.26 -26.49 26.23
C ALA A 66 -8.33 -25.50 25.06
N THR A 67 -8.83 -24.28 25.31
CA THR A 67 -8.95 -23.26 24.26
C THR A 67 -7.61 -22.63 23.89
N ILE A 68 -7.52 -22.06 22.69
CA ILE A 68 -6.32 -21.35 22.20
C ILE A 68 -5.86 -20.29 23.21
N GLN A 69 -6.81 -19.56 23.82
CA GLN A 69 -6.51 -18.51 24.79
C GLN A 69 -5.90 -19.05 26.08
N MET A 70 -6.33 -20.24 26.55
CA MET A 70 -5.76 -20.89 27.73
C MET A 70 -4.31 -21.31 27.48
N TYR A 71 -4.01 -21.92 26.32
CA TYR A 71 -2.64 -22.24 25.92
C TYR A 71 -1.76 -21.00 25.82
N LYS A 72 -2.25 -19.92 25.19
CA LYS A 72 -1.51 -18.65 25.11
C LYS A 72 -1.20 -18.08 26.49
N LYS A 73 -2.18 -18.07 27.41
CA LYS A 73 -1.97 -17.63 28.80
C LYS A 73 -0.90 -18.47 29.52
N ARG A 74 -0.90 -19.79 29.28
CA ARG A 74 0.11 -20.72 29.83
C ARG A 74 1.51 -20.50 29.24
N PHE A 75 1.62 -20.23 27.95
CA PHE A 75 2.91 -19.97 27.30
C PHE A 75 3.56 -18.69 27.79
N THR A 76 2.76 -17.64 28.02
CA THR A 76 3.23 -16.41 28.66
C THR A 76 3.70 -16.69 30.09
N LYS A 77 2.95 -17.49 30.86
CA LYS A 77 3.32 -17.87 32.23
C LYS A 77 4.60 -18.71 32.29
N TRP A 78 4.80 -19.62 31.35
CA TRP A 78 5.96 -20.53 31.31
C TRP A 78 7.16 -19.97 30.52
N GLY A 79 7.03 -18.81 29.89
CA GLY A 79 8.09 -18.17 29.12
C GLY A 79 8.47 -18.91 27.82
N PHE A 80 7.51 -19.57 27.16
CA PHE A 80 7.75 -20.30 25.91
C PHE A 80 7.89 -19.32 24.74
N CYS A 81 9.11 -19.10 24.26
CA CYS A 81 9.41 -18.28 23.09
C CYS A 81 10.03 -19.13 21.97
N LYS A 82 9.48 -19.04 20.75
CA LYS A 82 10.01 -19.79 19.58
C LYS A 82 11.37 -19.29 19.08
N ASN A 83 11.77 -18.08 19.49
CA ASN A 83 13.06 -17.49 19.17
C ASN A 83 13.74 -17.05 20.47
N LYS A 84 14.71 -17.84 20.94
CA LYS A 84 15.78 -17.31 21.79
C LYS A 84 17.01 -17.10 20.90
N PRO A 85 17.55 -15.88 20.75
CA PRO A 85 18.93 -15.72 20.35
C PRO A 85 19.80 -16.40 21.42
N ARG A 86 20.75 -17.21 20.96
CA ARG A 86 21.70 -17.91 21.81
C ARG A 86 22.67 -16.86 22.38
N ASN A 87 22.35 -16.31 23.55
CA ASN A 87 23.25 -15.42 24.29
C ASN A 87 24.30 -16.25 25.03
N THR A 88 25.56 -16.09 24.63
CA THR A 88 26.71 -16.27 25.51
C THR A 88 26.85 -15.00 26.37
N SER A 89 26.77 -15.18 27.68
CA SER A 89 27.25 -14.27 28.75
C SER A 89 28.66 -13.74 28.44
N THR A 90 29.10 -12.55 28.85
CA THR A 90 29.18 -11.94 30.21
C THR A 90 29.67 -10.48 29.97
N THR A 91 29.24 -9.39 30.62
CA THR A 91 29.73 -8.87 31.91
C THR A 91 29.36 -7.37 32.04
N LEU A 92 28.63 -7.02 33.10
CA LEU A 92 28.67 -5.81 33.97
C LEU A 92 28.32 -4.38 33.46
N GLN A 93 27.25 -3.88 34.10
CA GLN A 93 27.12 -2.61 34.84
C GLN A 93 26.86 -1.27 34.11
N CYS A 94 25.72 -0.67 34.50
CA CYS A 94 25.40 0.76 34.46
C CYS A 94 26.09 1.46 35.65
N PRO A 95 26.42 2.77 35.66
CA PRO A 95 25.37 3.77 35.91
C PRO A 95 25.59 5.25 35.42
N LYS A 96 24.49 6.03 35.51
CA LYS A 96 24.35 7.50 35.73
C LYS A 96 24.13 8.46 34.55
N ARG A 97 22.85 8.85 34.43
CA ARG A 97 22.25 10.20 34.28
C ARG A 97 23.23 11.39 34.18
N LYS A 98 23.20 12.10 33.04
CA LYS A 98 23.45 13.55 32.95
C LYS A 98 22.51 14.20 31.93
N THR A 99 21.91 15.28 32.39
CA THR A 99 21.11 16.30 31.72
C THR A 99 21.92 16.98 30.61
N VAL A 100 21.44 17.01 29.36
CA VAL A 100 21.92 17.97 28.34
C VAL A 100 20.77 18.34 27.39
N THR A 101 20.66 19.65 27.19
CA THR A 101 19.89 20.48 26.26
C THR A 101 19.63 19.88 24.86
N HIS A 102 18.37 19.96 24.42
CA HIS A 102 17.95 19.62 23.06
C HIS A 102 18.46 20.67 22.05
N THR A 103 19.55 20.34 21.37
CA THR A 103 19.83 20.82 20.01
C THR A 103 19.75 19.61 19.10
N THR A 104 18.64 19.48 18.38
CA THR A 104 18.39 18.41 17.41
C THR A 104 19.21 18.65 16.14
N SER A 105 20.50 18.30 16.19
CA SER A 105 21.27 17.94 14.99
C SER A 105 21.26 16.42 14.89
N ARG A 106 20.30 15.88 14.13
CA ARG A 106 20.21 14.45 13.86
C ARG A 106 21.10 14.17 12.66
N ALA A 107 22.39 13.94 12.91
CA ALA A 107 23.34 13.49 11.90
C ALA A 107 22.85 12.18 11.29
N TYR A 108 22.51 12.21 10.01
CA TYR A 108 22.22 10.99 9.25
C TYR A 108 23.45 10.08 9.31
N GLN A 109 23.28 8.85 9.80
CA GLN A 109 24.38 7.90 9.96
C GLN A 109 25.07 7.67 8.61
N THR A 110 26.38 7.92 8.57
CA THR A 110 27.24 7.63 7.44
C THR A 110 27.20 6.13 7.15
N LEU A 111 26.67 5.73 6.00
CA LEU A 111 26.64 4.33 5.57
C LEU A 111 28.08 3.87 5.22
N HIS A 112 28.78 3.19 6.13
CA HIS A 112 30.17 2.76 5.93
C HIS A 112 30.29 1.36 5.29
N LEU A 113 31.23 1.22 4.34
CA LEU A 113 31.64 -0.08 3.78
C LEU A 113 32.59 -0.83 4.71
N SER A 114 32.42 -2.15 4.77
CA SER A 114 33.44 -3.08 5.26
C SER A 114 34.52 -3.30 4.17
N PRO A 115 35.80 -3.54 4.54
CA PRO A 115 36.91 -3.76 3.59
C PRO A 115 36.78 -4.99 2.67
N LYS A 116 35.80 -5.87 2.91
CA LYS A 116 35.53 -7.07 2.10
C LYS A 116 34.09 -7.08 1.57
N SER A 117 33.63 -5.95 1.04
CA SER A 117 32.26 -5.83 0.54
C SER A 117 32.09 -6.49 -0.83
N SER A 118 31.01 -7.24 -1.00
CA SER A 118 30.68 -7.85 -2.30
C SER A 118 30.34 -6.76 -3.34
N PRO A 119 30.49 -7.03 -4.66
CA PRO A 119 30.10 -6.07 -5.71
C PRO A 119 28.64 -5.61 -5.59
N LEU A 120 27.76 -6.48 -5.08
CA LEU A 120 26.37 -6.18 -4.79
C LEU A 120 26.24 -5.20 -3.63
N GLU A 121 26.92 -5.42 -2.50
CA GLU A 121 26.91 -4.51 -1.34
C GLU A 121 27.42 -3.11 -1.71
N ALA A 122 28.49 -3.03 -2.51
CA ALA A 122 29.02 -1.75 -2.97
C ALA A 122 28.03 -1.01 -3.88
N ALA A 123 27.31 -1.72 -4.76
CA ALA A 123 26.29 -1.13 -5.63
C ALA A 123 25.03 -0.71 -4.85
N SER A 124 24.57 -1.54 -3.90
CA SER A 124 23.48 -1.22 -2.99
C SER A 124 23.78 0.05 -2.20
N LEU A 125 24.99 0.15 -1.65
CA LEU A 125 25.39 1.34 -0.92
C LEU A 125 25.44 2.57 -1.81
N ALA A 126 26.08 2.48 -2.99
CA ALA A 126 26.17 3.61 -3.91
C ALA A 126 24.78 4.15 -4.30
N LEU A 127 23.81 3.25 -4.52
CA LEU A 127 22.42 3.62 -4.76
C LEU A 127 21.82 4.37 -3.57
N LEU A 128 21.85 3.78 -2.37
CA LEU A 128 21.27 4.38 -1.18
C LEU A 128 21.90 5.74 -0.85
N THR A 129 23.22 5.87 -0.97
CA THR A 129 23.93 7.14 -0.80
C THR A 129 23.51 8.18 -1.84
N SER A 130 23.34 7.80 -3.11
CA SER A 130 22.90 8.75 -4.14
C SER A 130 21.48 9.27 -3.91
N ILE A 131 20.56 8.39 -3.47
CA ILE A 131 19.20 8.77 -3.08
C ILE A 131 19.24 9.71 -1.88
N GLN A 132 19.98 9.32 -0.83
CA GLN A 132 20.13 10.14 0.37
C GLN A 132 20.63 11.56 0.03
N ASN A 133 21.72 11.65 -0.73
CA ASN A 133 22.32 12.93 -1.09
C ASN A 133 21.34 13.82 -1.86
N TRP A 134 20.60 13.25 -2.83
CA TRP A 134 19.66 14.03 -3.63
C TRP A 134 18.46 14.50 -2.78
N SER A 135 17.84 13.61 -2.01
CA SER A 135 16.68 13.95 -1.18
C SER A 135 17.05 14.95 -0.08
N THR A 136 18.23 14.85 0.53
CA THR A 136 18.73 15.84 1.50
C THR A 136 19.00 17.19 0.84
N SER A 137 19.69 17.20 -0.30
CA SER A 137 19.99 18.45 -1.04
C SER A 137 18.72 19.16 -1.54
N PHE A 138 17.71 18.41 -1.96
CA PHE A 138 16.40 18.95 -2.29
C PHE A 138 15.80 19.71 -1.10
N HIS A 139 15.79 19.08 0.07
CA HIS A 139 15.22 19.70 1.26
C HIS A 139 16.04 20.91 1.77
N GLU A 140 17.38 20.84 1.71
CA GLU A 140 18.24 21.99 2.01
C GLU A 140 17.93 23.19 1.10
N SER A 141 17.70 22.94 -0.19
CA SER A 141 17.35 23.98 -1.17
C SER A 141 15.98 24.59 -0.88
N VAL A 142 15.01 23.76 -0.50
CA VAL A 142 13.68 24.20 -0.07
C VAL A 142 13.78 25.07 1.19
N ASN A 143 14.59 24.69 2.19
CA ASN A 143 14.80 25.49 3.41
C ASN A 143 15.50 26.82 3.16
N GLN A 144 16.39 26.90 2.17
CA GLN A 144 17.10 28.12 1.80
C GLN A 144 16.23 29.08 0.96
N GLY A 145 15.00 28.70 0.61
CA GLY A 145 14.13 29.50 -0.27
C GLY A 145 14.64 29.60 -1.70
N LEU A 146 15.66 28.81 -2.06
CA LEU A 146 16.22 28.74 -3.42
C LEU A 146 15.28 28.03 -4.41
N ILE A 147 14.28 27.33 -3.87
CA ILE A 147 13.17 26.76 -4.62
C ILE A 147 11.90 27.49 -4.15
N PRO A 148 11.29 28.37 -4.95
CA PRO A 148 9.97 28.89 -4.64
C PRO A 148 8.97 27.73 -4.74
N PRO A 149 8.12 27.47 -3.72
CA PRO A 149 7.09 26.45 -3.81
C PRO A 149 6.05 26.74 -4.93
N GLU A 150 5.93 28.00 -5.39
CA GLU A 150 4.97 28.40 -6.43
C GLU A 150 5.53 28.31 -7.87
N ASN A 151 6.85 28.20 -8.08
CA ASN A 151 7.44 28.28 -9.43
C ASN A 151 7.75 26.92 -10.07
N GLN A 152 7.22 25.80 -9.55
CA GLN A 152 7.38 24.47 -10.16
C GLN A 152 6.12 23.95 -10.89
N VAL A 153 5.09 24.78 -11.05
CA VAL A 153 3.86 24.43 -11.80
C VAL A 153 3.88 24.88 -13.25
N VAL A 154 4.78 25.80 -13.61
CA VAL A 154 4.76 26.37 -14.96
C VAL A 154 5.49 25.41 -15.90
N SER A 155 4.77 24.35 -16.28
CA SER A 155 4.81 23.97 -17.69
C SER A 155 4.58 25.24 -18.51
N PRO A 156 5.32 25.49 -19.60
CA PRO A 156 5.08 26.65 -20.44
C PRO A 156 3.58 26.74 -20.75
N PRO A 157 2.98 27.94 -20.72
CA PRO A 157 1.52 28.13 -20.77
C PRO A 157 0.83 27.59 -22.04
N ASN A 158 1.58 26.99 -22.97
CA ASN A 158 1.08 26.42 -24.22
C ASN A 158 1.02 24.89 -24.27
N ASP A 159 1.65 24.12 -23.37
CA ASP A 159 1.54 22.65 -23.41
C ASP A 159 0.44 22.17 -22.45
N LYS A 160 -0.79 22.17 -22.96
CA LYS A 160 -1.94 21.51 -22.33
C LYS A 160 -1.82 19.98 -22.30
N LEU A 161 -0.72 19.41 -22.82
CA LEU A 161 -0.70 18.01 -23.26
C LEU A 161 -0.20 17.00 -22.23
N ASN A 162 0.65 17.33 -21.24
CA ASN A 162 1.18 16.29 -20.34
C ASN A 162 1.33 16.76 -18.88
N ARG A 163 0.25 16.72 -18.11
CA ARG A 163 0.34 16.77 -16.63
C ARG A 163 0.66 15.37 -16.11
N TYR A 164 1.85 15.22 -15.52
CA TYR A 164 2.31 13.94 -14.98
C TYR A 164 1.51 13.50 -13.75
N ASP A 165 0.76 12.40 -13.89
CA ASP A 165 0.10 11.69 -12.79
C ASP A 165 0.89 10.40 -12.42
N PRO A 166 1.55 10.38 -11.25
CA PRO A 166 2.36 9.24 -10.81
C PRO A 166 1.55 7.97 -10.55
N GLU A 167 0.28 8.08 -10.14
CA GLU A 167 -0.59 6.92 -9.94
C GLU A 167 -0.88 6.25 -11.28
N GLN A 168 -1.28 7.03 -12.28
CA GLN A 168 -1.62 6.48 -13.59
C GLN A 168 -0.42 5.80 -14.26
N LEU A 169 0.77 6.39 -14.20
CA LEU A 169 1.97 5.78 -14.76
C LEU A 169 2.33 4.46 -14.07
N SER A 170 2.29 4.43 -12.74
CA SER A 170 2.58 3.21 -11.97
C SER A 170 1.59 2.09 -12.32
N PHE A 171 0.29 2.41 -12.38
CA PHE A 171 -0.74 1.45 -12.76
C PHE A 171 -0.66 1.04 -14.24
N ALA A 172 -0.29 1.93 -15.16
CA ALA A 172 -0.04 1.59 -16.55
C ALA A 172 1.06 0.53 -16.66
N PHE A 173 2.18 0.69 -15.94
CA PHE A 173 3.23 -0.34 -15.89
C PHE A 173 2.76 -1.66 -15.26
N ARG A 174 1.96 -1.62 -14.18
CA ARG A 174 1.35 -2.84 -13.62
C ARG A 174 0.49 -3.56 -14.67
N THR A 175 -0.31 -2.82 -15.41
CA THR A 175 -1.19 -3.33 -16.48
C THR A 175 -0.38 -3.88 -17.66
N ILE A 176 0.67 -3.20 -18.12
CA ILE A 176 1.59 -3.69 -19.18
C ILE A 176 2.12 -5.08 -18.82
N LEU A 177 2.64 -5.24 -17.59
CA LEU A 177 3.24 -6.50 -17.17
C LEU A 177 2.20 -7.64 -17.09
N GLU A 178 0.98 -7.32 -16.68
CA GLU A 178 -0.13 -8.27 -16.63
C GLU A 178 -0.60 -8.70 -18.04
N LEU A 179 -0.65 -7.76 -18.99
CA LEU A 179 -0.96 -8.06 -20.39
C LEU A 179 0.11 -8.96 -21.03
N VAL A 180 1.39 -8.69 -20.77
CA VAL A 180 2.50 -9.57 -21.21
C VAL A 180 2.32 -10.98 -20.64
N ARG A 181 2.00 -11.09 -19.35
CA ARG A 181 1.75 -12.39 -18.68
C ARG A 181 0.59 -13.15 -19.29
N CYS A 182 -0.47 -12.45 -19.71
CA CYS A 182 -1.65 -13.02 -20.35
C CYS A 182 -1.50 -13.25 -21.87
N GLY A 183 -0.32 -13.01 -22.45
CA GLY A 183 -0.08 -13.20 -23.89
C GLY A 183 -0.72 -12.12 -24.78
N LYS A 184 -1.14 -10.99 -24.21
CA LYS A 184 -1.74 -9.84 -24.92
C LYS A 184 -0.65 -8.84 -25.34
N GLY A 185 0.34 -9.33 -26.09
CA GLY A 185 1.55 -8.57 -26.44
C GLY A 185 1.29 -7.29 -27.24
N ASP A 186 0.29 -7.31 -28.13
CA ASP A 186 -0.08 -6.12 -28.92
C ASP A 186 -0.57 -4.97 -28.04
N LEU A 187 -1.57 -5.24 -27.19
CA LEU A 187 -2.13 -4.27 -26.26
C LEU A 187 -1.08 -3.80 -25.23
N ALA A 188 -0.22 -4.73 -24.76
CA ALA A 188 0.91 -4.37 -23.89
C ALA A 188 1.88 -3.40 -24.58
N GLY A 189 2.20 -3.64 -25.86
CA GLY A 189 3.09 -2.79 -26.65
C GLY A 189 2.52 -1.40 -26.89
N ARG A 190 1.24 -1.32 -27.27
CA ARG A 190 0.57 -0.03 -27.46
C ARG A 190 0.42 0.75 -26.14
N LEU A 191 0.05 0.10 -25.03
CA LEU A 191 0.03 0.73 -23.70
C LEU A 191 1.44 1.17 -23.25
N THR A 192 2.48 0.40 -23.59
CA THR A 192 3.88 0.80 -23.33
C THR A 192 4.21 2.09 -24.06
N ARG A 193 3.83 2.21 -25.34
CA ARG A 193 4.04 3.45 -26.13
C ARG A 193 3.39 4.66 -25.45
N ARG A 194 2.16 4.52 -24.95
CA ARG A 194 1.49 5.57 -24.16
C ARG A 194 2.26 5.92 -22.89
N ALA A 195 2.59 4.92 -22.08
CA ALA A 195 3.27 5.12 -20.79
C ALA A 195 4.66 5.78 -20.94
N PHE A 196 5.33 5.60 -22.09
CA PHE A 196 6.60 6.26 -22.37
C PHE A 196 6.46 7.76 -22.63
N LEU A 197 5.30 8.26 -23.08
CA LEU A 197 5.03 9.70 -23.16
C LEU A 197 4.98 10.31 -21.75
N ASP A 198 4.33 9.63 -20.81
CA ASP A 198 4.26 10.06 -19.41
C ASP A 198 5.63 10.00 -18.69
N ILE A 199 6.54 9.12 -19.14
CA ILE A 199 7.91 9.03 -18.60
C ILE A 199 8.68 10.32 -18.86
N GLU A 200 8.51 10.98 -19.99
CA GLU A 200 9.21 12.24 -20.26
C GLU A 200 8.80 13.31 -19.26
N ALA A 201 7.49 13.42 -19.00
CA ALA A 201 6.97 14.31 -17.96
C ALA A 201 7.47 13.93 -16.55
N MET A 202 7.65 12.63 -16.27
CA MET A 202 8.24 12.14 -15.01
C MET A 202 9.67 12.67 -14.79
N LEU A 203 10.48 12.88 -15.84
CA LEU A 203 11.87 13.34 -15.69
C LEU A 203 11.97 14.79 -15.19
N HIS A 204 10.89 15.55 -15.27
CA HIS A 204 10.84 16.96 -14.87
C HIS A 204 10.32 17.19 -13.45
N VAL A 205 9.87 16.13 -12.75
CA VAL A 205 9.34 16.27 -11.39
C VAL A 205 10.43 16.37 -10.32
N GLU A 206 10.02 16.72 -9.11
CA GLU A 206 10.88 16.85 -7.96
C GLU A 206 11.59 15.53 -7.64
N GLY A 207 12.85 15.63 -7.20
CA GLY A 207 13.70 14.46 -6.95
C GLY A 207 13.05 13.38 -6.08
N PRO A 208 12.49 13.71 -4.89
CA PRO A 208 11.83 12.70 -4.07
C PRO A 208 10.62 12.03 -4.76
N LEU A 209 9.82 12.79 -5.53
CA LEU A 209 8.67 12.24 -6.24
C LEU A 209 9.12 11.30 -7.37
N PHE A 210 10.12 11.70 -8.13
CA PHE A 210 10.75 10.87 -9.16
C PHE A 210 11.24 9.55 -8.56
N ILE A 211 11.99 9.62 -7.45
CA ILE A 211 12.58 8.45 -6.77
C ILE A 211 11.49 7.47 -6.35
N TRP A 212 10.41 7.94 -5.72
CA TRP A 212 9.32 7.06 -5.31
C TRP A 212 8.65 6.37 -6.48
N ASN A 213 8.37 7.10 -7.56
CA ASN A 213 7.66 6.53 -8.71
C ASN A 213 8.52 5.49 -9.45
N VAL A 214 9.78 5.82 -9.74
CA VAL A 214 10.68 4.87 -10.41
C VAL A 214 10.88 3.61 -9.59
N LEU A 215 11.04 3.73 -8.26
CA LEU A 215 11.18 2.57 -7.37
C LEU A 215 9.90 1.72 -7.33
N GLU A 216 8.72 2.34 -7.37
CA GLU A 216 7.44 1.62 -7.45
C GLU A 216 7.34 0.79 -8.74
N ILE A 217 7.62 1.40 -9.89
CA ILE A 217 7.62 0.71 -11.19
C ILE A 217 8.62 -0.45 -11.18
N MET A 218 9.84 -0.19 -10.70
CA MET A 218 10.89 -1.20 -10.60
C MET A 218 10.50 -2.36 -9.69
N TYR A 219 9.86 -2.08 -8.55
CA TYR A 219 9.41 -3.11 -7.62
C TYR A 219 8.45 -4.08 -8.29
N HIS A 220 7.47 -3.58 -9.06
CA HIS A 220 6.54 -4.45 -9.77
C HIS A 220 7.23 -5.27 -10.86
N MET A 221 8.14 -4.67 -11.62
CA MET A 221 8.92 -5.39 -12.63
C MET A 221 9.79 -6.50 -12.01
N VAL A 222 10.46 -6.22 -10.89
CA VAL A 222 11.26 -7.24 -10.16
C VAL A 222 10.36 -8.33 -9.59
N ARG A 223 9.23 -7.96 -8.96
CA ARG A 223 8.27 -8.91 -8.37
C ARG A 223 7.70 -9.88 -9.42
N LEU A 224 7.45 -9.40 -10.64
CA LEU A 224 6.94 -10.20 -11.75
C LEU A 224 8.05 -10.88 -12.59
N GLY A 225 9.32 -10.76 -12.18
CA GLY A 225 10.44 -11.41 -12.86
C GLY A 225 10.82 -10.81 -14.21
N GLN A 226 10.41 -9.56 -14.49
CA GLN A 226 10.54 -8.90 -15.79
C GLN A 226 11.86 -8.12 -15.91
N ALA A 227 12.99 -8.81 -15.69
CA ALA A 227 14.32 -8.18 -15.67
C ALA A 227 14.75 -7.58 -17.02
N GLN A 228 14.27 -8.13 -18.14
CA GLN A 228 14.56 -7.59 -19.48
C GLN A 228 13.85 -6.26 -19.71
N ILE A 229 12.55 -6.18 -19.42
CA ILE A 229 11.76 -4.95 -19.53
C ILE A 229 12.34 -3.86 -18.63
N LEU A 230 12.73 -4.24 -17.40
CA LEU A 230 13.39 -3.35 -16.46
C LEU A 230 14.73 -2.79 -17.00
N ASP A 231 15.56 -3.64 -17.61
CA ASP A 231 16.84 -3.24 -18.21
C ASP A 231 16.61 -2.25 -19.37
N MET A 232 15.62 -2.52 -20.23
CA MET A 232 15.22 -1.61 -21.33
C MET A 232 14.73 -0.26 -20.81
N LEU A 233 13.82 -0.26 -19.83
CA LEU A 233 13.31 0.95 -19.20
C LEU A 233 14.45 1.77 -18.60
N MET A 234 15.40 1.12 -17.92
CA MET A 234 16.53 1.80 -17.31
C MET A 234 17.50 2.38 -18.33
N MET A 235 17.74 1.70 -19.44
CA MET A 235 18.51 2.27 -20.54
C MET A 235 17.84 3.51 -21.11
N GLN A 236 16.52 3.47 -21.36
CA GLN A 236 15.80 4.62 -21.89
C GLN A 236 15.80 5.80 -20.93
N LEU A 237 15.53 5.57 -19.63
CA LEU A 237 15.51 6.64 -18.64
C LEU A 237 16.87 7.34 -18.52
N VAL A 238 17.97 6.58 -18.54
CA VAL A 238 19.33 7.15 -18.52
C VAL A 238 19.59 7.98 -19.78
N GLU A 239 19.19 7.48 -20.96
CA GLU A 239 19.38 8.16 -22.24
C GLU A 239 18.58 9.46 -22.31
N LEU A 240 17.28 9.41 -22.00
CA LEU A 240 16.40 10.59 -21.99
C LEU A 240 16.89 11.63 -20.99
N ALA A 241 17.18 11.22 -19.75
CA ALA A 241 17.68 12.14 -18.75
C ALA A 241 19.02 12.78 -19.17
N SER A 242 19.90 12.04 -19.84
CA SER A 242 21.21 12.55 -20.29
C SER A 242 21.09 13.60 -21.40
N LYS A 243 19.97 13.63 -22.12
CA LYS A 243 19.66 14.68 -23.11
C LYS A 243 19.18 15.97 -22.45
N ILE A 244 18.52 15.85 -21.28
CA ILE A 244 17.90 16.98 -20.57
C ILE A 244 18.86 17.61 -19.56
N HIS A 245 19.71 16.81 -18.91
CA HIS A 245 20.52 17.24 -17.77
C HIS A 245 22.02 16.94 -17.94
N SER A 246 22.86 17.70 -17.23
CA SER A 246 24.31 17.47 -17.21
C SER A 246 24.66 16.16 -16.51
N ALA A 247 25.83 15.60 -16.84
CA ALA A 247 26.28 14.31 -16.32
C ALA A 247 26.45 14.26 -14.78
N THR A 248 26.57 15.42 -14.13
CA THR A 248 26.71 15.59 -12.67
C THR A 248 25.37 15.80 -11.97
N TYR A 249 24.27 15.93 -12.72
CA TYR A 249 22.95 16.17 -12.14
C TYR A 249 22.50 14.96 -11.29
N PRO A 250 21.89 15.16 -10.11
CA PRO A 250 21.56 14.06 -9.19
C PRO A 250 20.68 12.95 -9.79
N LEU A 251 19.70 13.31 -10.63
CA LEU A 251 18.85 12.35 -11.36
C LEU A 251 19.68 11.33 -12.17
N ILE A 252 20.68 11.81 -12.91
CA ILE A 252 21.57 10.97 -13.71
C ILE A 252 22.36 10.01 -12.82
N THR A 253 22.81 10.50 -11.66
CA THR A 253 23.57 9.70 -10.70
C THR A 253 22.72 8.57 -10.14
N VAL A 254 21.48 8.87 -9.71
CA VAL A 254 20.54 7.87 -9.20
C VAL A 254 20.18 6.85 -10.29
N LEU A 255 19.83 7.31 -11.50
CA LEU A 255 19.49 6.43 -12.62
C LEU A 255 20.63 5.47 -13.00
N ARG A 256 21.88 5.96 -13.05
CA ARG A 256 23.05 5.10 -13.31
C ARG A 256 23.29 4.08 -12.21
N ASN A 257 23.08 4.45 -10.94
CA ASN A 257 23.18 3.51 -9.82
C ASN A 257 22.06 2.46 -9.84
N LEU A 258 20.82 2.84 -10.16
CA LEU A 258 19.71 1.91 -10.38
C LEU A 258 20.02 0.95 -11.53
N GLN A 259 20.47 1.46 -12.68
CA GLN A 259 20.86 0.64 -13.82
C GLN A 259 22.00 -0.33 -13.47
N ARG A 260 23.00 0.12 -12.70
CA ARG A 260 24.07 -0.75 -12.19
C ARG A 260 23.53 -1.85 -11.29
N ALA A 261 22.60 -1.53 -10.39
CA ALA A 261 21.96 -2.51 -9.52
C ALA A 261 21.20 -3.56 -10.34
N VAL A 262 20.37 -3.13 -11.30
CA VAL A 262 19.62 -4.01 -12.22
C VAL A 262 20.54 -4.97 -12.99
N ARG A 263 21.67 -4.47 -13.51
CA ARG A 263 22.65 -5.31 -14.22
C ARG A 263 23.28 -6.40 -13.34
N ILE A 264 23.47 -6.11 -12.05
CA ILE A 264 23.95 -7.11 -11.08
C ILE A 264 22.84 -8.12 -10.79
N TRP A 265 21.61 -7.64 -10.59
CA TRP A 265 20.44 -8.48 -10.29
C TRP A 265 20.12 -9.49 -11.41
N LYS A 266 20.27 -9.06 -12.67
CA LYS A 266 20.11 -9.92 -13.86
C LYS A 266 21.02 -11.15 -13.83
N LYS A 267 22.16 -11.07 -13.14
CA LYS A 267 23.11 -12.18 -13.00
C LYS A 267 22.76 -13.13 -11.84
N ASP A 268 22.13 -12.62 -10.78
CA ASP A 268 21.93 -13.36 -9.53
C ASP A 268 20.58 -14.09 -9.42
N SER A 269 19.65 -13.90 -10.37
CA SER A 269 18.40 -14.69 -10.57
C SER A 269 17.50 -14.92 -9.34
N LYS A 270 17.68 -14.17 -8.24
CA LYS A 270 16.92 -14.34 -6.98
C LYS A 270 16.14 -13.08 -6.64
N LEU A 271 14.97 -13.26 -6.02
CA LEU A 271 14.13 -12.20 -5.41
C LEU A 271 14.83 -11.42 -4.27
N ALA A 272 16.14 -11.57 -4.07
CA ALA A 272 16.93 -10.92 -3.02
C ALA A 272 17.05 -9.38 -3.21
N HIS A 273 16.43 -8.83 -4.25
CA HIS A 273 16.55 -7.42 -4.66
C HIS A 273 15.39 -6.54 -4.17
N ILE A 274 14.25 -7.16 -3.82
CA ILE A 274 13.09 -6.46 -3.25
C ILE A 274 13.45 -5.68 -1.96
N PRO A 275 14.19 -6.26 -0.99
CA PRO A 275 14.52 -5.53 0.23
C PRO A 275 15.32 -4.24 0.00
N LEU A 276 16.14 -4.20 -1.06
CA LEU A 276 16.90 -2.99 -1.41
C LEU A 276 16.00 -1.90 -1.98
N LEU A 277 15.02 -2.26 -2.83
CA LEU A 277 14.03 -1.32 -3.34
C LEU A 277 13.15 -0.77 -2.21
N GLU A 278 12.69 -1.64 -1.32
CA GLU A 278 11.94 -1.24 -0.11
C GLU A 278 12.78 -0.31 0.77
N GLN A 279 14.05 -0.64 1.00
CA GLN A 279 14.97 0.22 1.78
C GLN A 279 15.19 1.57 1.13
N ALA A 280 15.41 1.62 -0.19
CA ALA A 280 15.58 2.85 -0.94
C ALA A 280 14.33 3.73 -0.90
N TRP A 281 13.15 3.12 -1.03
CA TRP A 281 11.86 3.79 -0.94
C TRP A 281 11.65 4.38 0.46
N SER A 282 11.86 3.56 1.51
CA SER A 282 11.76 3.99 2.91
C SER A 282 12.76 5.08 3.27
N LEU A 283 13.99 5.02 2.75
CA LEU A 283 14.99 6.05 2.99
C LEU A 283 14.54 7.42 2.44
N ASN A 284 14.04 7.44 1.21
CA ASN A 284 13.49 8.66 0.62
C ASN A 284 12.30 9.18 1.45
N ALA A 285 11.43 8.27 1.88
CA ALA A 285 10.29 8.62 2.71
C ALA A 285 10.70 9.16 4.09
N ASP A 286 11.61 8.50 4.77
CA ASP A 286 12.16 8.96 6.04
C ASP A 286 12.69 10.39 5.95
N ILE A 287 13.44 10.72 4.90
CA ILE A 287 13.98 12.07 4.71
C ILE A 287 12.85 13.09 4.53
N VAL A 288 11.86 12.79 3.69
CA VAL A 288 10.76 13.72 3.44
C VAL A 288 9.89 13.92 4.69
N PHE A 289 9.42 12.83 5.30
CA PHE A 289 8.50 12.89 6.44
C PHE A 289 9.16 13.46 7.72
N ASN A 290 10.46 13.26 7.93
CA ASN A 290 11.16 13.80 9.11
C ASN A 290 11.35 15.32 9.07
N ASN A 291 11.31 15.94 7.89
CA ASN A 291 11.60 17.36 7.71
C ASN A 291 10.40 18.29 7.97
N ARG A 292 9.19 17.74 8.14
CA ARG A 292 7.96 18.44 8.56
C ARG A 292 7.68 19.78 7.85
N ASP A 293 7.87 19.82 6.53
CA ASP A 293 7.67 21.01 5.71
C ASP A 293 6.26 21.03 5.08
N SER A 294 5.48 22.08 5.41
CA SER A 294 4.11 22.26 4.90
C SER A 294 4.06 22.48 3.38
N ARG A 295 5.13 23.03 2.79
CA ARG A 295 5.22 23.28 1.34
C ARG A 295 5.26 22.01 0.51
N LEU A 296 5.63 20.89 1.13
CA LEU A 296 5.72 19.59 0.47
C LEU A 296 4.39 18.82 0.49
N LEU A 297 3.29 19.43 0.99
CA LEU A 297 1.98 18.78 1.10
C LEU A 297 1.53 18.15 -0.23
N LEU A 298 1.65 18.89 -1.34
CA LEU A 298 1.32 18.40 -2.69
C LEU A 298 2.12 17.16 -3.08
N MET A 299 3.39 17.09 -2.68
CA MET A 299 4.24 15.94 -2.97
C MET A 299 3.74 14.68 -2.24
N TYR A 300 3.18 14.81 -1.03
CA TYR A 300 2.53 13.68 -0.35
C TYR A 300 1.26 13.25 -1.07
N TYR A 301 0.48 14.19 -1.64
CA TYR A 301 -0.70 13.85 -2.46
C TYR A 301 -0.36 13.02 -3.67
N ARG A 302 0.79 13.28 -4.27
CA ARG A 302 1.27 12.61 -5.47
C ARG A 302 1.95 11.27 -5.18
N LEU A 303 1.97 10.80 -3.93
CA LEU A 303 2.41 9.43 -3.64
C LEU A 303 1.47 8.42 -4.30
N VAL A 304 2.02 7.30 -4.78
CA VAL A 304 1.18 6.17 -5.21
C VAL A 304 0.65 5.49 -3.95
N TRP A 305 -0.61 5.72 -3.62
CA TRP A 305 -1.15 5.32 -2.33
C TRP A 305 -1.44 3.83 -2.22
N ASP A 306 -1.78 3.19 -3.34
CA ASP A 306 -1.85 1.73 -3.47
C ASP A 306 -0.44 1.11 -3.66
N SER A 307 0.58 1.72 -3.06
CA SER A 307 1.97 1.29 -3.22
C SER A 307 2.25 0.02 -2.43
N SER A 308 2.92 -0.93 -3.09
CA SER A 308 3.45 -2.11 -2.40
C SER A 308 4.78 -1.82 -1.67
N CYS A 309 5.46 -0.74 -2.05
CA CYS A 309 6.74 -0.31 -1.48
C CYS A 309 6.59 0.58 -0.25
N LEU A 310 5.39 1.08 0.03
CA LEU A 310 5.18 2.03 1.12
C LEU A 310 5.40 1.35 2.48
N LYS A 311 6.52 1.69 3.13
CA LYS A 311 7.00 1.09 4.38
C LYS A 311 7.43 2.18 5.38
N LEU A 312 6.54 3.13 5.64
CA LEU A 312 6.74 4.14 6.70
C LEU A 312 6.83 3.47 8.07
N ARG A 313 7.70 3.99 8.94
CA ARG A 313 7.84 3.47 10.30
C ARG A 313 6.65 3.90 11.16
N LEU A 314 6.16 2.98 12.00
CA LEU A 314 5.01 3.25 12.86
C LEU A 314 5.25 4.44 13.80
N GLU A 315 6.47 4.62 14.29
CA GLU A 315 6.81 5.74 15.17
C GLU A 315 6.66 7.09 14.48
N GLN A 316 6.93 7.15 13.16
CA GLN A 316 6.72 8.38 12.38
C GLN A 316 5.24 8.65 12.18
N LEU A 317 4.43 7.60 12.06
CA LEU A 317 2.98 7.70 11.91
C LEU A 317 2.27 8.08 13.21
N ASP A 318 2.82 7.73 14.38
CA ASP A 318 2.31 8.16 15.68
C ASP A 318 2.41 9.68 15.89
N GLU A 319 3.36 10.33 15.21
CA GLU A 319 3.54 11.78 15.27
C GLU A 319 2.73 12.54 14.20
N VAL A 320 1.90 11.86 13.40
CA VAL A 320 1.16 12.47 12.28
C VAL A 320 0.16 13.52 12.72
N ASP A 321 -0.57 13.32 13.82
CA ASP A 321 -1.48 14.35 14.32
C ASP A 321 -0.69 15.60 14.77
N SER A 322 0.50 15.42 15.36
CA SER A 322 1.40 16.53 15.67
C SER A 322 1.98 17.17 14.41
N TRP A 323 2.26 16.39 13.37
CA TRP A 323 2.74 16.87 12.08
C TRP A 323 1.71 17.76 11.40
N PHE A 324 0.47 17.27 11.24
CA PHE A 324 -0.64 18.07 10.71
C PHE A 324 -0.93 19.28 11.57
N SER A 325 -0.99 19.14 12.91
CA SER A 325 -1.21 20.29 13.79
C SER A 325 -0.09 21.34 13.66
N ALA A 326 1.15 20.93 13.42
CA ALA A 326 2.28 21.83 13.21
C ALA A 326 2.28 22.51 11.83
N ILE A 327 1.55 21.95 10.88
CA ILE A 327 1.50 22.37 9.47
C ILE A 327 0.19 23.11 9.13
N GLY A 328 -0.92 22.78 9.81
CA GLY A 328 -2.26 23.37 9.58
C GLY A 328 -2.26 24.89 9.70
N ASN A 329 -1.54 25.44 10.68
CA ASN A 329 -1.39 26.89 10.88
C ASN A 329 -0.40 27.57 9.90
N LYS A 330 0.30 26.78 9.06
CA LYS A 330 1.31 27.26 8.10
C LYS A 330 0.85 27.13 6.66
N PHE A 331 -0.43 26.85 6.40
CA PHE A 331 -0.99 26.90 5.07
C PHE A 331 -1.35 28.33 4.70
N PRO A 332 -0.65 28.95 3.74
CA PRO A 332 -1.33 29.88 2.89
C PRO A 332 -2.24 29.04 1.99
N PHE A 333 -3.54 28.96 2.32
CA PHE A 333 -4.55 28.59 1.33
C PHE A 333 -4.64 29.73 0.31
N THR A 334 -3.56 29.97 -0.45
CA THR A 334 -3.67 30.81 -1.64
C THR A 334 -4.40 29.98 -2.70
N ASP A 335 -5.33 30.63 -3.40
CA ASP A 335 -6.08 30.04 -4.51
C ASP A 335 -5.19 29.25 -5.47
N SER A 336 -3.94 29.69 -5.69
CA SER A 336 -2.99 29.05 -6.61
C SER A 336 -2.62 27.62 -6.21
N PHE A 337 -2.40 27.32 -4.93
CA PHE A 337 -1.93 25.99 -4.48
C PHE A 337 -3.05 24.95 -4.51
N PHE A 338 -4.24 25.34 -4.02
CA PHE A 338 -5.41 24.47 -4.05
C PHE A 338 -5.90 24.25 -5.48
N GLN A 339 -5.93 25.31 -6.30
CA GLN A 339 -6.17 25.18 -7.73
C GLN A 339 -5.13 24.25 -8.35
N GLU A 340 -3.85 24.34 -8.02
CA GLU A 340 -2.86 23.41 -8.55
C GLU A 340 -3.16 21.95 -8.18
N ILE A 341 -3.46 21.60 -6.92
CA ILE A 341 -3.78 20.21 -6.53
C ILE A 341 -5.00 19.68 -7.31
N VAL A 342 -6.07 20.48 -7.33
CA VAL A 342 -7.35 20.14 -7.96
C VAL A 342 -7.23 20.09 -9.49
N LEU A 343 -6.45 21.01 -10.08
CA LEU A 343 -6.20 21.08 -11.51
C LEU A 343 -5.18 20.03 -11.97
N SER A 344 -4.16 19.71 -11.17
CA SER A 344 -3.17 18.64 -11.46
C SER A 344 -3.82 17.27 -11.54
N SER A 345 -4.99 17.12 -10.91
CA SER A 345 -5.83 15.92 -10.96
C SER A 345 -6.73 15.85 -12.20
N ARG A 346 -6.61 16.77 -13.16
CA ARG A 346 -7.35 16.73 -14.44
C ARG A 346 -6.92 15.52 -15.27
N PRO A 347 -7.86 14.67 -15.71
CA PRO A 347 -7.65 13.87 -16.92
C PRO A 347 -7.41 14.82 -18.09
N LEU A 348 -6.65 14.38 -19.10
CA LEU A 348 -6.56 15.10 -20.37
C LEU A 348 -7.98 15.22 -20.94
N PRO A 349 -8.44 16.41 -21.38
CA PRO A 349 -9.74 16.53 -22.00
C PRO A 349 -9.72 15.75 -23.32
N THR A 350 -10.33 14.57 -23.34
CA THR A 350 -10.83 14.02 -24.59
C THR A 350 -11.92 14.94 -25.12
N LEU A 351 -12.13 14.97 -26.44
CA LEU A 351 -13.08 15.85 -27.14
C LEU A 351 -14.56 15.65 -26.71
N THR A 352 -14.80 14.78 -25.73
CA THR A 352 -16.09 14.41 -25.16
C THR A 352 -16.00 14.35 -23.63
N GLU A 353 -15.62 15.42 -22.94
CA GLU A 353 -15.91 15.56 -21.50
C GLU A 353 -17.43 15.69 -21.34
N VAL A 354 -18.14 14.56 -21.40
CA VAL A 354 -19.43 14.43 -20.73
C VAL A 354 -19.06 14.45 -19.24
N GLU A 355 -19.52 15.47 -18.51
CA GLU A 355 -19.30 15.56 -17.06
C GLU A 355 -19.80 14.26 -16.41
N ILE A 356 -18.86 13.40 -16.01
CA ILE A 356 -19.17 12.17 -15.28
C ILE A 356 -19.80 12.62 -13.97
N LEU A 357 -21.05 12.23 -13.74
CA LEU A 357 -21.75 12.57 -12.51
C LEU A 357 -21.15 11.80 -11.32
N PRO A 358 -21.12 12.39 -10.12
CA PRO A 358 -20.74 11.66 -8.92
C PRO A 358 -21.66 10.45 -8.72
N PRO A 359 -21.17 9.34 -8.12
CA PRO A 359 -22.01 8.22 -7.72
C PRO A 359 -23.18 8.68 -6.86
N LYS A 360 -24.35 8.03 -6.98
CA LYS A 360 -25.59 8.42 -6.28
C LYS A 360 -25.39 8.61 -4.77
N ASP A 361 -24.60 7.73 -4.17
CA ASP A 361 -24.32 7.70 -2.73
C ASP A 361 -22.93 8.28 -2.39
N TYR A 362 -22.34 9.09 -3.27
CA TYR A 362 -20.98 9.64 -3.13
C TYR A 362 -20.68 10.17 -1.73
N LYS A 363 -21.54 11.07 -1.20
CA LYS A 363 -21.34 11.68 0.13
C LYS A 363 -21.39 10.63 1.23
N PHE A 364 -22.38 9.74 1.18
CA PHE A 364 -22.55 8.68 2.17
C PHE A 364 -21.35 7.71 2.17
N ILE A 365 -20.90 7.29 1.00
CA ILE A 365 -19.76 6.39 0.82
C ILE A 365 -18.48 7.06 1.34
N LYS A 366 -18.26 8.34 0.99
CA LYS A 366 -17.12 9.14 1.46
C LYS A 366 -17.08 9.20 3.00
N ASP A 367 -18.17 9.64 3.62
CA ASP A 367 -18.23 9.89 5.07
C ASP A 367 -18.17 8.59 5.88
N THR A 368 -18.80 7.52 5.36
CA THR A 368 -18.74 6.18 5.96
C THR A 368 -17.32 5.62 5.91
N SER A 369 -16.61 5.81 4.79
CA SER A 369 -15.23 5.34 4.62
C SER A 369 -14.27 6.07 5.56
N LEU A 370 -14.45 7.38 5.69
CA LEU A 370 -13.70 8.22 6.63
C LEU A 370 -13.86 7.73 8.08
N SER A 371 -15.12 7.60 8.52
CA SER A 371 -15.46 7.16 9.87
C SER A 371 -14.97 5.73 10.15
N ALA A 372 -15.07 4.84 9.15
CA ALA A 372 -14.64 3.46 9.28
C ALA A 372 -13.11 3.38 9.46
N ILE A 373 -12.32 4.08 8.65
CA ILE A 373 -10.85 4.07 8.79
C ILE A 373 -10.39 4.60 10.14
N GLN A 374 -10.99 5.71 10.62
CA GLN A 374 -10.73 6.24 11.96
C GLN A 374 -11.06 5.22 13.06
N HIS A 375 -12.15 4.48 12.93
CA HIS A 375 -12.46 3.42 13.88
C HIS A 375 -11.46 2.25 13.80
N ARG A 376 -11.13 1.79 12.58
CA ARG A 376 -10.22 0.66 12.35
C ARG A 376 -8.80 0.92 12.84
N CYS A 377 -8.31 2.16 12.83
CA CYS A 377 -6.96 2.47 13.31
C CYS A 377 -6.75 2.20 14.81
N THR A 378 -7.83 2.07 15.59
CA THR A 378 -7.78 1.70 17.01
C THR A 378 -7.66 0.18 17.24
N MET A 379 -7.85 -0.62 16.19
CA MET A 379 -7.83 -2.08 16.25
C MET A 379 -6.41 -2.64 16.10
N ARG A 380 -6.24 -3.92 16.45
CA ARG A 380 -4.98 -4.66 16.24
C ARG A 380 -5.14 -5.64 15.08
N PHE A 381 -4.20 -5.57 14.15
CA PHE A 381 -4.13 -6.43 12.97
C PHE A 381 -2.96 -7.41 13.10
N ALA A 382 -3.11 -8.58 12.49
CA ALA A 382 -2.08 -9.61 12.47
C ALA A 382 -0.99 -9.28 11.45
N ASP A 383 -1.35 -8.64 10.33
CA ASP A 383 -0.39 -8.14 9.34
C ASP A 383 0.13 -6.74 9.73
N PRO A 384 1.44 -6.61 10.02
CA PRO A 384 2.05 -5.30 10.25
C PRO A 384 1.92 -4.35 9.07
N SER A 385 1.88 -4.87 7.84
CA SER A 385 1.75 -4.05 6.61
C SER A 385 0.37 -3.40 6.57
N LEU A 386 -0.68 -4.14 6.91
CA LEU A 386 -2.04 -3.60 6.99
C LEU A 386 -2.15 -2.55 8.09
N ALA A 387 -1.53 -2.76 9.26
CA ALA A 387 -1.52 -1.77 10.33
C ALA A 387 -0.87 -0.43 9.88
N THR A 388 0.24 -0.50 9.12
CA THR A 388 0.86 0.68 8.51
C THR A 388 -0.05 1.33 7.48
N ALA A 389 -0.69 0.54 6.61
CA ALA A 389 -1.60 1.04 5.58
C ALA A 389 -2.82 1.76 6.20
N ILE A 390 -3.40 1.23 7.29
CA ILE A 390 -4.50 1.87 8.03
C ILE A 390 -4.10 3.23 8.57
N ARG A 391 -2.92 3.34 9.17
CA ARG A 391 -2.41 4.62 9.67
C ARG A 391 -2.14 5.61 8.54
N LEU A 392 -1.65 5.14 7.39
CA LEU A 392 -1.58 5.96 6.19
C LEU A 392 -2.98 6.39 5.70
N GLY A 393 -3.96 5.49 5.82
CA GLY A 393 -5.38 5.79 5.59
C GLY A 393 -5.88 6.95 6.45
N VAL A 394 -5.52 6.98 7.74
CA VAL A 394 -5.85 8.10 8.63
C VAL A 394 -5.14 9.39 8.20
N LEU A 395 -3.84 9.31 7.87
CA LEU A 395 -3.08 10.44 7.32
C LEU A 395 -3.76 11.03 6.07
N LYS A 396 -4.21 10.17 5.15
CA LYS A 396 -5.05 10.55 3.99
C LYS A 396 -6.41 11.13 4.35
N SER A 397 -7.01 10.66 5.43
CA SER A 397 -8.33 11.07 5.83
C SER A 397 -8.32 12.54 6.30
N ARG A 398 -7.23 12.97 6.96
CA ARG A 398 -7.01 14.37 7.34
C ARG A 398 -7.00 15.33 6.16
N VAL A 399 -6.42 14.89 5.07
CA VAL A 399 -6.37 15.64 3.81
C VAL A 399 -7.78 15.93 3.31
N LEU A 400 -8.61 14.89 3.32
CA LEU A 400 -9.99 14.99 2.89
C LEU A 400 -10.78 15.97 3.77
N GLU A 401 -10.54 15.92 5.09
CA GLU A 401 -11.12 16.83 6.09
C GLU A 401 -10.73 18.30 5.82
N GLU A 402 -9.43 18.58 5.64
CA GLU A 402 -8.91 19.93 5.33
C GLU A 402 -9.51 20.50 4.03
N VAL A 403 -9.67 19.66 3.00
CA VAL A 403 -10.28 20.06 1.73
C VAL A 403 -11.77 20.37 1.90
N ASN A 404 -12.51 19.62 2.74
CA ASN A 404 -13.91 19.92 3.03
C ASN A 404 -14.05 21.29 3.72
N ASP A 405 -13.22 21.56 4.72
CA ASP A 405 -13.27 22.82 5.48
C ASP A 405 -13.01 24.04 4.57
N TYR A 406 -12.09 23.92 3.60
CA TYR A 406 -11.87 24.95 2.58
C TYR A 406 -13.10 25.17 1.68
N SER A 407 -13.73 24.09 1.17
CA SER A 407 -14.90 24.18 0.27
C SER A 407 -16.13 24.85 0.90
N HIS A 408 -16.23 24.84 2.23
CA HIS A 408 -17.34 25.48 2.95
C HIS A 408 -17.16 26.98 3.19
N SER A 409 -15.99 27.55 2.88
CA SER A 409 -15.62 28.92 3.27
C SER A 409 -15.82 29.99 2.18
N GLU A 410 -16.07 29.62 0.92
CA GLU A 410 -16.20 30.56 -0.20
C GLU A 410 -17.42 30.29 -1.11
N GLU A 411 -17.99 31.36 -1.71
CA GLU A 411 -18.99 31.25 -2.79
C GLU A 411 -18.31 30.73 -4.08
N GLN A 412 -18.13 29.41 -4.19
CA GLN A 412 -17.42 28.78 -5.29
C GLN A 412 -18.34 28.45 -6.49
N SER A 413 -17.79 28.54 -7.70
CA SER A 413 -18.48 28.09 -8.92
C SER A 413 -18.80 26.59 -8.88
N SER A 414 -19.94 26.17 -9.44
CA SER A 414 -20.32 24.75 -9.57
C SER A 414 -19.23 23.90 -10.21
N ARG A 415 -18.47 24.46 -11.15
CA ARG A 415 -17.34 23.78 -11.82
C ARG A 415 -16.15 23.55 -10.90
N HIS A 416 -15.89 24.47 -9.97
CA HIS A 416 -14.81 24.30 -9.00
C HIS A 416 -15.16 23.18 -8.01
N GLN A 417 -16.38 23.20 -7.46
CA GLN A 417 -16.87 22.15 -6.57
C GLN A 417 -16.81 20.77 -7.23
N TYR A 418 -17.17 20.67 -8.51
CA TYR A 418 -17.07 19.43 -9.28
C TYR A 418 -15.64 18.85 -9.27
N HIS A 419 -14.62 19.68 -9.50
CA HIS A 419 -13.23 19.21 -9.50
C HIS A 419 -12.73 18.84 -8.10
N VAL A 420 -13.17 19.55 -7.07
CA VAL A 420 -12.90 19.19 -5.67
C VAL A 420 -13.48 17.81 -5.36
N ASP A 421 -14.74 17.57 -5.74
CA ASP A 421 -15.40 16.28 -5.51
C ASP A 421 -14.69 15.13 -6.21
N ARG A 422 -14.18 15.35 -7.42
CA ARG A 422 -13.38 14.34 -8.14
C ARG A 422 -12.08 14.01 -7.44
N PHE A 423 -11.35 15.02 -6.96
CA PHE A 423 -10.14 14.82 -6.17
C PHE A 423 -10.43 14.04 -4.88
N GLN A 424 -11.49 14.44 -4.16
CA GLN A 424 -11.95 13.74 -2.96
C GLN A 424 -12.35 12.29 -3.24
N ALA A 425 -12.95 12.02 -4.40
CA ALA A 425 -13.33 10.67 -4.81
C ALA A 425 -12.11 9.74 -4.98
N ARG A 426 -10.98 10.24 -5.50
CA ARG A 426 -9.71 9.48 -5.57
C ARG A 426 -9.24 9.05 -4.17
N ILE A 427 -9.33 9.94 -3.19
CA ILE A 427 -8.95 9.66 -1.80
C ILE A 427 -9.91 8.64 -1.18
N ALA A 428 -11.22 8.87 -1.33
CA ALA A 428 -12.24 7.98 -0.79
C ALA A 428 -12.14 6.57 -1.38
N ALA A 429 -11.90 6.42 -2.70
CA ALA A 429 -11.66 5.14 -3.35
C ALA A 429 -10.50 4.37 -2.71
N TYR A 430 -9.39 5.05 -2.39
CA TYR A 430 -8.27 4.43 -1.67
C TYR A 430 -8.66 3.98 -0.26
N LEU A 431 -9.38 4.82 0.51
CA LEU A 431 -9.84 4.44 1.86
C LEU A 431 -10.76 3.22 1.81
N MET A 432 -11.63 3.15 0.80
CA MET A 432 -12.50 2.02 0.56
C MET A 432 -11.72 0.77 0.15
N LYS A 433 -10.72 0.93 -0.71
CA LYS A 433 -9.84 -0.17 -1.10
C LYS A 433 -9.14 -0.79 0.11
N LEU A 434 -8.67 0.05 1.01
CA LEU A 434 -8.08 -0.38 2.27
C LEU A 434 -9.10 -1.08 3.19
N LEU A 435 -10.35 -0.62 3.21
CA LEU A 435 -11.44 -1.31 3.92
C LEU A 435 -11.74 -2.69 3.33
N VAL A 436 -11.59 -2.89 2.00
CA VAL A 436 -11.67 -4.24 1.40
C VAL A 436 -10.61 -5.16 2.01
N ASP A 437 -9.36 -4.70 2.07
CA ASP A 437 -8.25 -5.51 2.61
C ASP A 437 -8.47 -5.84 4.10
N ILE A 438 -9.02 -4.89 4.86
CA ILE A 438 -9.42 -5.08 6.27
C ILE A 438 -10.54 -6.10 6.39
N ASP A 439 -11.58 -5.99 5.56
CA ASP A 439 -12.72 -6.89 5.58
C ASP A 439 -12.24 -8.33 5.30
N LEU A 440 -11.32 -8.52 4.34
CA LEU A 440 -10.69 -9.80 4.05
C LEU A 440 -9.83 -10.32 5.21
N GLU A 441 -9.01 -9.50 5.87
CA GLU A 441 -8.21 -9.95 7.04
C GLU A 441 -9.10 -10.39 8.21
N LEU A 442 -10.21 -9.68 8.43
CA LEU A 442 -11.17 -9.99 9.49
C LEU A 442 -12.07 -11.19 9.16
N GLY A 443 -11.99 -11.72 7.94
CA GLY A 443 -12.87 -12.79 7.45
C GLY A 443 -14.33 -12.34 7.33
N ILE A 444 -14.55 -11.05 7.12
CA ILE A 444 -15.86 -10.50 6.76
C ILE A 444 -16.19 -10.99 5.34
N GLY A 445 -17.45 -11.37 5.11
CA GLY A 445 -17.89 -12.11 3.92
C GLY A 445 -17.40 -11.49 2.61
N THR A 446 -16.99 -12.36 1.67
CA THR A 446 -16.44 -11.97 0.37
C THR A 446 -17.43 -11.18 -0.50
N ASP A 447 -18.73 -11.31 -0.24
CA ASP A 447 -19.79 -10.52 -0.88
C ASP A 447 -19.66 -9.03 -0.53
N ILE A 448 -19.39 -8.70 0.74
CA ILE A 448 -19.21 -7.31 1.20
C ILE A 448 -17.97 -6.69 0.54
N ALA A 449 -16.88 -7.47 0.46
CA ALA A 449 -15.66 -7.05 -0.24
C ALA A 449 -15.91 -6.80 -1.74
N THR A 450 -16.82 -7.57 -2.35
CA THR A 450 -17.21 -7.43 -3.77
C THR A 450 -18.04 -6.18 -3.99
N ASP A 451 -19.06 -5.94 -3.15
CA ASP A 451 -19.88 -4.73 -3.22
C ASP A 451 -19.03 -3.47 -3.02
N ARG A 452 -18.16 -3.49 -2.00
CA ARG A 452 -17.22 -2.39 -1.77
C ARG A 452 -16.26 -2.18 -2.96
N MET A 453 -15.86 -3.24 -3.67
CA MET A 453 -15.03 -3.11 -4.87
C MET A 453 -15.76 -2.38 -6.00
N ARG A 454 -17.07 -2.61 -6.17
CA ARG A 454 -17.88 -1.87 -7.16
C ARG A 454 -17.92 -0.39 -6.83
N ASP A 455 -18.08 -0.05 -5.56
CA ASP A 455 -18.04 1.35 -5.13
C ASP A 455 -16.64 1.97 -5.31
N VAL A 456 -15.56 1.22 -5.06
CA VAL A 456 -14.18 1.66 -5.35
C VAL A 456 -14.05 2.05 -6.82
N ILE A 457 -14.51 1.19 -7.73
CA ILE A 457 -14.47 1.44 -9.18
C ILE A 457 -15.27 2.71 -9.51
N ALA A 458 -16.52 2.82 -9.05
CA ALA A 458 -17.35 3.99 -9.32
C ALA A 458 -16.72 5.31 -8.83
N MET A 459 -16.08 5.29 -7.66
CA MET A 459 -15.38 6.47 -7.12
C MET A 459 -14.13 6.81 -7.94
N ARG A 460 -13.41 5.81 -8.46
CA ARG A 460 -12.26 6.05 -9.35
C ARG A 460 -12.66 6.51 -10.74
N GLU A 461 -13.74 5.98 -11.31
CA GLU A 461 -14.27 6.45 -12.60
C GLU A 461 -14.63 7.94 -12.52
N PHE A 462 -15.29 8.35 -11.44
CA PHE A 462 -15.60 9.75 -11.18
C PHE A 462 -14.33 10.58 -10.92
N GLY A 463 -13.39 10.09 -10.13
CA GLY A 463 -12.13 10.80 -9.84
C GLY A 463 -11.22 10.97 -11.07
N TYR A 464 -11.13 9.94 -11.90
CA TYR A 464 -10.24 9.85 -13.06
C TYR A 464 -11.03 9.77 -14.38
N SER A 465 -11.13 8.60 -14.98
CA SER A 465 -11.95 8.33 -16.14
C SER A 465 -12.33 6.85 -16.10
N THR A 466 -13.32 6.48 -16.90
CA THR A 466 -13.72 5.08 -17.10
C THR A 466 -12.59 4.21 -17.67
N THR A 467 -11.64 4.83 -18.38
CA THR A 467 -10.53 4.20 -19.10
C THR A 467 -9.20 4.22 -18.35
N ALA A 468 -9.13 4.89 -17.19
CA ALA A 468 -7.89 5.07 -16.44
C ALA A 468 -7.22 3.72 -16.05
N PRO A 469 -5.89 3.56 -16.17
CA PRO A 469 -5.18 2.32 -15.83
C PRO A 469 -5.49 1.75 -14.45
N GLN A 470 -5.73 2.61 -13.47
CA GLN A 470 -6.09 2.20 -12.11
C GLN A 470 -7.52 1.63 -12.03
N VAL A 471 -8.46 2.16 -12.81
CA VAL A 471 -9.82 1.60 -12.95
C VAL A 471 -9.75 0.23 -13.60
N ILE A 472 -9.01 0.09 -14.70
CA ILE A 472 -8.78 -1.20 -15.38
C ILE A 472 -8.22 -2.24 -14.42
N HIS A 473 -7.23 -1.86 -13.60
CA HIS A 473 -6.65 -2.76 -12.61
C HIS A 473 -7.65 -3.23 -11.56
N ASP A 474 -8.47 -2.31 -11.04
CA ASP A 474 -9.48 -2.63 -10.03
C ASP A 474 -10.63 -3.46 -10.62
N MET A 475 -10.98 -3.29 -11.90
CA MET A 475 -11.95 -4.14 -12.60
C MET A 475 -11.47 -5.59 -12.70
N TRP A 476 -10.18 -5.85 -12.97
CA TRP A 476 -9.64 -7.22 -12.91
C TRP A 476 -9.67 -7.84 -11.51
N GLN A 477 -9.54 -7.00 -10.47
CA GLN A 477 -9.68 -7.46 -9.09
C GLN A 477 -11.14 -7.78 -8.76
N LEU A 478 -12.09 -6.95 -9.22
CA LEU A 478 -13.53 -7.26 -9.13
C LEU A 478 -13.87 -8.56 -9.86
N GLU A 479 -13.37 -8.75 -11.08
CA GLU A 479 -13.54 -10.01 -11.83
C GLU A 479 -13.07 -11.22 -10.99
N THR A 480 -11.94 -11.09 -10.32
CA THR A 480 -11.39 -12.15 -9.46
C THR A 480 -12.31 -12.45 -8.28
N PHE A 481 -12.86 -11.41 -7.63
CA PHE A 481 -13.82 -11.59 -6.53
C PHE A 481 -15.14 -12.22 -6.99
N LEU A 482 -15.69 -11.78 -8.12
CA LEU A 482 -16.90 -12.34 -8.69
C LEU A 482 -16.76 -13.85 -8.95
N ARG A 483 -15.64 -14.27 -9.54
CA ARG A 483 -15.34 -15.69 -9.74
C ARG A 483 -15.21 -16.45 -8.42
N GLN A 484 -14.55 -15.87 -7.42
CA GLN A 484 -14.41 -16.50 -6.10
C GLN A 484 -15.76 -16.71 -5.41
N ASN A 485 -16.73 -15.84 -5.69
CA ASN A 485 -18.11 -15.95 -5.18
C ASN A 485 -19.04 -16.77 -6.08
N GLY A 486 -18.55 -17.31 -7.20
CA GLY A 486 -19.35 -18.12 -8.14
C GLY A 486 -20.23 -17.31 -9.12
N HIS A 487 -19.98 -16.01 -9.24
CA HIS A 487 -20.68 -15.11 -10.18
C HIS A 487 -19.99 -15.09 -11.55
N ASP A 488 -19.80 -16.26 -12.18
CA ASP A 488 -18.98 -16.39 -13.39
C ASP A 488 -19.51 -15.58 -14.58
N SER A 489 -20.83 -15.55 -14.79
CA SER A 489 -21.43 -14.78 -15.89
C SER A 489 -21.22 -13.28 -15.74
N GLU A 490 -21.28 -12.76 -14.52
CA GLU A 490 -20.99 -11.34 -14.24
C GLU A 490 -19.50 -11.06 -14.43
N ALA A 491 -18.62 -11.95 -13.96
CA ALA A 491 -17.18 -11.83 -14.14
C ALA A 491 -16.78 -11.80 -15.63
N ASP A 492 -17.47 -12.56 -16.48
CA ASP A 492 -17.24 -12.55 -17.93
C ASP A 492 -17.64 -11.21 -18.59
N VAL A 493 -18.74 -10.60 -18.11
CA VAL A 493 -19.15 -9.26 -18.54
C VAL A 493 -18.11 -8.22 -18.13
N ILE A 494 -17.69 -8.23 -16.86
CA ILE A 494 -16.66 -7.30 -16.35
C ILE A 494 -15.36 -7.46 -17.13
N ARG A 495 -14.92 -8.70 -17.42
CA ARG A 495 -13.72 -8.94 -18.21
C ARG A 495 -13.82 -8.33 -19.60
N LYS A 496 -14.93 -8.57 -20.30
CA LYS A 496 -15.15 -8.03 -21.64
C LYS A 496 -15.08 -6.51 -21.63
N GLU A 497 -15.81 -5.88 -20.72
CA GLU A 497 -15.83 -4.43 -20.56
C GLU A 497 -14.45 -3.86 -20.21
N THR A 498 -13.69 -4.55 -19.36
CA THR A 498 -12.31 -4.15 -18.98
C THR A 498 -11.40 -4.07 -20.22
N TYR A 499 -11.49 -5.04 -21.13
CA TYR A 499 -10.70 -5.00 -22.36
C TYR A 499 -11.18 -3.93 -23.33
N GLU A 500 -12.49 -3.71 -23.46
CA GLU A 500 -13.03 -2.64 -24.32
C GLU A 500 -12.54 -1.25 -23.87
N ARG A 501 -12.60 -0.97 -22.57
CA ARG A 501 -12.10 0.31 -22.01
C ARG A 501 -10.59 0.45 -22.12
N LEU A 502 -9.85 -0.65 -22.04
CA LEU A 502 -8.40 -0.62 -22.21
C LEU A 502 -7.99 -0.37 -23.67
N GLU A 503 -8.72 -0.92 -24.64
CA GLU A 503 -8.53 -0.58 -26.06
C GLU A 503 -8.83 0.91 -26.29
N GLU A 504 -9.93 1.43 -25.76
CA GLU A 504 -10.27 2.86 -25.82
C GLU A 504 -9.15 3.73 -25.22
N TYR A 505 -8.66 3.40 -24.03
CA TYR A 505 -7.53 4.10 -23.42
C TYR A 505 -6.32 4.10 -24.37
N VAL A 506 -5.95 2.96 -24.93
CA VAL A 506 -4.71 2.89 -25.69
C VAL A 506 -4.81 3.59 -27.06
N ASP A 507 -6.01 3.68 -27.63
CA ASP A 507 -6.27 4.34 -28.91
C ASP A 507 -6.40 5.87 -28.82
N GLU A 508 -6.53 6.44 -27.61
CA GLU A 508 -6.47 7.89 -27.37
C GLU A 508 -5.09 8.52 -27.68
N VAL A 509 -4.05 7.71 -27.91
CA VAL A 509 -2.69 8.22 -28.22
C VAL A 509 -2.61 8.66 -29.68
N PRO A 510 -2.34 9.94 -29.98
CA PRO A 510 -2.15 10.39 -31.35
C PRO A 510 -1.04 9.60 -32.04
N LEU A 511 -1.33 9.03 -33.21
CA LEU A 511 -0.36 8.28 -34.02
C LEU A 511 0.83 9.15 -34.49
N ASP A 512 0.69 10.47 -34.42
CA ASP A 512 1.59 11.46 -35.03
C ASP A 512 2.64 12.07 -34.08
N GLU A 513 2.71 11.68 -32.81
CA GLU A 513 3.64 12.27 -31.82
C GLU A 513 4.88 11.41 -31.47
N ILE A 514 5.38 10.59 -32.40
CA ILE A 514 6.56 9.73 -32.18
C ILE A 514 7.65 9.88 -33.22
#